data_AF-A0A1F6PWT1-F1
#
_entry.id   AF-A0A1F6PWT1-F1
#
_cell.length_a   1.000
_cell.length_b   1.000
_cell.length_c   1.000
_cell.angle_alpha   90.00
_cell.angle_beta   90.00
_cell.angle_gamma   90.00
#
_symmetry.space_group_name_H-M   'P 1'
#
loop_
_entity.id
_entity.type
_entity.pdbx_description
1 polymer ?
#
loop_
_entity_poly.entity_id
_entity_poly.type
_entity_poly.pdbx_seq_one_letter_code
_entity_poly.pdbx_strand_id
1 'polypeptide(L)'
;MEFVQTGSIKDTCKKTGIVKQTYYNWLNNPNFKREIKEQQENHYESSLSSMKNLFALAVETHEELLKSDSESIRLRAANAIINKNGRILEAIELRERLKNLEKKAREKESLTTLEEKCNELESNVEQEKN
;
A
#
# COMPACT_ATOMS: atom_id res chain seq x y z
N MET A 1 19.45 -7.69 -8.45
CA MET A 1 20.56 -7.09 -7.67
C MET A 1 20.22 -7.24 -6.19
N GLU A 2 21.14 -7.74 -5.36
CA GLU A 2 20.87 -8.22 -3.99
C GLU A 2 20.68 -7.12 -2.92
N PHE A 3 20.71 -5.84 -3.33
CA PHE A 3 20.70 -4.67 -2.42
C PHE A 3 19.40 -4.49 -1.63
N VAL A 4 18.32 -5.09 -2.09
CA VAL A 4 16.94 -4.84 -1.62
C VAL A 4 16.49 -5.81 -0.53
N GLN A 5 17.18 -6.95 -0.38
CA GLN A 5 16.76 -8.01 0.55
C GLN A 5 17.16 -7.76 2.00
N THR A 6 17.98 -6.74 2.27
CA THR A 6 18.48 -6.45 3.61
C THR A 6 18.08 -5.05 4.01
N GLY A 7 17.18 -4.92 5.00
CA GLY A 7 16.78 -3.64 5.60
C GLY A 7 17.90 -2.93 6.38
N SER A 8 19.15 -3.37 6.23
CA SER A 8 20.34 -2.89 6.93
C SER A 8 21.49 -2.73 5.94
N ILE A 9 22.00 -1.50 5.83
CA ILE A 9 23.16 -1.14 4.98
C ILE A 9 24.38 -2.02 5.32
N LYS A 10 24.54 -2.39 6.59
CA LYS A 10 25.64 -3.25 7.05
C LYS A 10 25.57 -4.65 6.42
N ASP A 11 24.37 -5.22 6.35
CA ASP A 11 24.17 -6.56 5.81
C ASP A 11 24.24 -6.54 4.28
N THR A 12 23.73 -5.48 3.66
CA THR A 12 23.88 -5.22 2.23
C THR A 12 25.36 -5.16 1.83
N CYS A 13 26.17 -4.38 2.54
CA CYS A 13 27.62 -4.28 2.32
C CYS A 13 28.33 -5.63 2.51
N LYS A 14 27.93 -6.41 3.53
CA LYS A 14 28.51 -7.73 3.80
C LYS A 14 28.19 -8.74 2.70
N LYS A 15 26.94 -8.77 2.21
CA LYS A 15 26.51 -9.70 1.15
C LYS A 15 27.09 -9.35 -0.21
N THR A 16 27.15 -8.06 -0.53
CA THR A 16 27.59 -7.58 -1.86
C THR A 16 29.09 -7.36 -1.97
N GLY A 17 29.83 -7.44 -0.85
CA GLY A 17 31.27 -7.18 -0.82
C GLY A 17 31.65 -5.70 -0.96
N ILE A 18 30.68 -4.79 -0.88
CA ILE A 18 30.86 -3.36 -1.10
C ILE A 18 31.11 -2.64 0.22
N VAL A 19 32.11 -1.76 0.25
CA VAL A 19 32.40 -0.92 1.41
C VAL A 19 31.29 0.12 1.59
N LYS A 20 30.90 0.42 2.83
CA LYS A 20 29.84 1.39 3.18
C LYS A 20 30.00 2.74 2.47
N GLN A 21 31.24 3.22 2.35
CA GLN A 21 31.53 4.50 1.70
C GLN A 21 31.06 4.51 0.24
N THR A 22 31.33 3.44 -0.51
CA THR A 22 30.90 3.29 -1.90
C THR A 22 29.38 3.26 -2.01
N TYR A 23 28.71 2.57 -1.09
CA TYR A 23 27.24 2.54 -1.04
C TYR A 23 26.62 3.92 -0.80
N TYR A 24 27.16 4.71 0.15
CA TYR A 24 26.70 6.08 0.38
C TYR A 24 26.98 7.01 -0.80
N ASN A 25 28.13 6.85 -1.47
CA ASN A 25 28.43 7.60 -2.68
C ASN A 25 27.41 7.29 -3.80
N TRP A 26 26.98 6.02 -3.93
CA TRP A 26 25.95 5.64 -4.89
C TRP A 26 24.56 6.14 -4.52
N LEU A 27 24.22 6.27 -3.24
CA LEU A 27 22.96 6.90 -2.82
C LEU A 27 22.84 8.37 -3.22
N ASN A 28 23.97 9.06 -3.44
CA ASN A 28 23.97 10.41 -3.99
C ASN A 28 23.71 10.46 -5.50
N ASN A 29 23.79 9.32 -6.20
CA ASN A 29 23.41 9.22 -7.61
C ASN A 29 21.88 9.08 -7.72
N PRO A 30 21.17 10.03 -8.36
CA PRO A 30 19.72 10.00 -8.46
C PRO A 30 19.18 8.75 -9.15
N ASN A 31 19.87 8.23 -10.17
CA ASN A 31 19.45 7.02 -10.88
C ASN A 31 19.54 5.81 -9.96
N PHE A 32 20.67 5.61 -9.28
CA PHE A 32 20.84 4.49 -8.35
C PHE A 32 19.82 4.54 -7.21
N LYS A 33 19.60 5.72 -6.62
CA LYS A 33 18.61 5.93 -5.56
C LYS A 33 17.20 5.56 -6.02
N ARG A 34 16.81 5.96 -7.24
CA ARG A 34 15.52 5.63 -7.83
C ARG A 34 15.36 4.12 -8.04
N GLU A 35 16.34 3.47 -8.66
CA GLU A 35 16.30 2.02 -8.91
C GLU A 35 16.21 1.21 -7.61
N ILE A 36 16.95 1.60 -6.57
CA ILE A 36 16.86 0.95 -5.24
C ILE A 36 15.47 1.12 -4.64
N LYS A 37 14.91 2.33 -4.73
CA LYS A 37 13.56 2.62 -4.22
C LYS A 37 12.51 1.78 -4.96
N GLU A 38 12.53 1.76 -6.29
CA GLU A 38 11.59 0.97 -7.10
C GLU A 38 11.70 -0.53 -6.76
N GLN A 39 12.92 -1.07 -6.60
CA GLN A 39 13.08 -2.46 -6.21
C GLN A 39 12.60 -2.73 -4.78
N GLN A 40 12.83 -1.81 -3.83
CA GLN A 40 12.30 -1.92 -2.46
C GLN A 40 10.78 -1.92 -2.45
N GLU A 41 10.15 -1.04 -3.23
CA GLU A 41 8.69 -1.01 -3.40
C GLU A 41 8.18 -2.33 -3.98
N ASN A 42 8.79 -2.83 -5.05
CA ASN A 42 8.43 -4.12 -5.64
C ASN A 42 8.59 -5.30 -4.65
N HIS A 43 9.67 -5.31 -3.86
CA HIS A 43 9.89 -6.35 -2.85
C HIS A 43 8.88 -6.25 -1.72
N TYR A 44 8.55 -5.03 -1.29
CA TYR A 44 7.53 -4.78 -0.29
C TYR A 44 6.15 -5.25 -0.76
N GLU A 45 5.75 -4.92 -1.98
CA GLU A 45 4.48 -5.36 -2.57
C GLU A 45 4.39 -6.89 -2.66
N SER A 46 5.46 -7.55 -3.08
CA SER A 46 5.54 -9.02 -3.12
C SER A 46 5.43 -9.64 -1.72
N SER A 47 6.10 -9.05 -0.74
CA SER A 47 6.03 -9.48 0.66
C SER A 47 4.63 -9.28 1.24
N LEU A 48 3.98 -8.18 0.90
CA LEU A 48 2.60 -7.89 1.31
C LEU A 48 1.62 -8.90 0.69
N SER A 49 1.80 -9.25 -0.59
CA SER A 49 1.03 -10.31 -1.24
C SER A 49 1.20 -11.66 -0.53
N SER A 50 2.43 -12.03 -0.20
CA SER A 50 2.73 -13.25 0.56
C SER A 50 2.08 -13.23 1.95
N MET A 51 2.10 -12.08 2.63
CA MET A 51 1.47 -11.91 3.94
C MET A 51 -0.06 -12.06 3.86
N LYS A 52 -0.70 -11.57 2.79
CA LYS A 52 -2.14 -11.77 2.55
C LYS A 52 -2.48 -13.26 2.41
N ASN A 53 -1.65 -14.02 1.69
CA ASN A 53 -1.85 -15.47 1.55
C ASN A 53 -1.68 -16.21 2.88
N LEU A 54 -0.66 -15.87 3.66
CA LEU A 54 -0.47 -16.44 5.01
C LEU A 54 -1.63 -16.08 5.94
N PHE A 55 -2.18 -14.87 5.81
CA PHE A 55 -3.34 -14.46 6.57
C PHE A 55 -4.57 -15.30 6.21
N ALA A 56 -4.82 -15.57 4.93
CA ALA A 56 -5.89 -16.46 4.49
C ALA A 56 -5.73 -17.87 5.09
N LEU A 57 -4.54 -18.46 4.99
CA LEU A 57 -4.25 -19.76 5.59
C LEU A 57 -4.44 -19.78 7.11
N ALA A 58 -4.08 -18.69 7.80
CA ALA A 58 -4.29 -18.57 9.23
C ALA A 58 -5.79 -18.54 9.59
N VAL A 59 -6.62 -17.89 8.77
CA VAL A 59 -8.08 -17.89 8.93
C VAL A 59 -8.65 -19.29 8.75
N GLU A 60 -8.24 -20.02 7.70
CA GLU A 60 -8.63 -21.41 7.46
C GLU A 60 -8.23 -22.31 8.64
N THR A 61 -6.99 -22.18 9.11
CA THR A 61 -6.51 -22.91 10.30
C THR A 61 -7.36 -22.62 11.53
N HIS A 62 -7.73 -21.36 11.75
CA HIS A 62 -8.61 -20.98 12.85
C HIS A 62 -10.02 -21.58 12.71
N GLU A 63 -10.56 -21.68 11.51
CA GLU A 63 -11.84 -22.36 11.24
C GLU A 63 -11.78 -23.85 11.58
N GLU A 64 -10.69 -24.53 11.22
CA GLU A 64 -10.48 -25.93 11.58
C GLU A 64 -10.37 -26.12 13.10
N LEU A 65 -9.64 -25.24 13.79
CA LEU A 65 -9.47 -25.31 15.25
C LEU A 65 -10.80 -25.09 16.01
N LEU A 66 -11.76 -24.37 15.43
CA LEU A 66 -13.11 -24.26 15.99
C LEU A 66 -13.86 -25.60 15.99
N LYS A 67 -13.44 -26.57 15.17
CA LYS A 67 -14.02 -27.93 15.08
C LYS A 67 -13.27 -28.95 15.95
N SER A 68 -12.24 -28.53 16.69
CA SER A 68 -11.46 -29.41 17.57
C SER A 68 -12.32 -30.02 18.68
N ASP A 69 -12.08 -31.27 19.06
CA ASP A 69 -12.76 -31.89 20.21
C ASP A 69 -12.37 -31.26 21.56
N SER A 70 -11.20 -30.61 21.63
CA SER A 70 -10.73 -29.95 22.85
C SER A 70 -11.41 -28.59 23.04
N GLU A 71 -12.19 -28.46 24.11
CA GLU A 71 -12.85 -27.21 24.48
C GLU A 71 -11.87 -26.04 24.65
N SER A 72 -10.69 -26.32 25.22
CA SER A 72 -9.62 -25.32 25.41
C SER A 72 -9.04 -24.83 24.08
N ILE A 73 -8.92 -25.70 23.08
CA ILE A 73 -8.46 -25.30 21.74
C ILE A 73 -9.54 -24.45 21.06
N ARG A 74 -10.81 -24.90 21.08
CA ARG A 74 -11.93 -24.14 20.50
C ARG A 74 -12.06 -22.75 21.12
N LEU A 75 -12.01 -22.65 22.44
CA LEU A 75 -12.12 -21.36 23.14
C LEU A 75 -10.98 -20.40 22.77
N ARG A 76 -9.74 -20.90 22.67
CA ARG A 76 -8.59 -20.08 22.24
C ARG A 76 -8.72 -19.62 20.79
N ALA A 77 -9.18 -20.49 19.89
CA ALA A 77 -9.43 -20.13 18.50
C ALA A 77 -10.52 -19.05 18.39
N ALA A 78 -11.65 -19.24 19.07
CA ALA A 78 -12.75 -18.27 19.11
C ALA A 78 -12.32 -16.90 19.64
N ASN A 79 -11.59 -16.87 20.77
CA ASN A 79 -11.08 -15.63 21.35
C ASN A 79 -10.08 -14.92 20.42
N ALA A 80 -9.21 -15.68 19.73
CA ALA A 80 -8.28 -15.09 18.77
C ALA A 80 -9.00 -14.42 17.60
N ILE A 81 -10.09 -15.02 17.09
CA ILE A 81 -10.91 -14.45 16.01
C ILE A 81 -11.60 -13.17 16.48
N ILE A 82 -12.29 -13.21 17.63
CA ILE A 82 -13.03 -12.06 18.18
C ILE A 82 -12.09 -10.87 18.41
N ASN A 83 -10.95 -11.11 19.05
CA ASN A 83 -10.03 -10.03 19.42
C ASN A 83 -9.31 -9.40 18.21
N LYS A 84 -9.08 -10.17 17.13
CA LYS A 84 -8.38 -9.66 15.93
C LYS A 84 -9.31 -8.98 14.93
N ASN A 85 -10.63 -9.20 15.03
CA ASN A 85 -11.60 -8.67 14.06
C ASN A 85 -11.79 -7.15 14.11
N GLY A 86 -11.70 -6.51 15.28
CA GLY A 86 -11.97 -5.08 15.42
C GLY A 86 -11.13 -4.20 14.49
N ARG A 87 -9.81 -4.43 14.46
CA ARG A 87 -8.88 -3.67 13.60
C ARG A 87 -9.12 -3.89 12.11
N ILE A 88 -9.62 -5.07 11.73
CA ILE A 88 -9.91 -5.40 10.33
C ILE A 88 -11.17 -4.64 9.87
N LEU A 89 -12.21 -4.63 10.70
CA LEU A 89 -13.45 -3.90 10.44
C LEU A 89 -13.19 -2.39 10.31
N GLU A 90 -12.42 -1.81 11.24
CA GLU A 90 -11.99 -0.41 11.17
C GLU A 90 -11.23 -0.11 9.86
N ALA A 91 -10.30 -0.98 9.46
CA ALA A 91 -9.54 -0.79 8.22
C ALA A 91 -10.42 -0.87 6.95
N ILE A 92 -11.44 -1.73 6.95
CA ILE A 92 -12.42 -1.82 5.86
C ILE A 92 -13.25 -0.54 5.77
N GLU A 93 -13.78 -0.07 6.91
CA GLU A 93 -14.58 1.16 6.97
C GLU A 93 -13.75 2.37 6.50
N LEU A 94 -12.51 2.50 6.98
CA LEU A 94 -11.61 3.57 6.58
C LEU A 94 -11.30 3.53 5.08
N ARG A 95 -11.09 2.34 4.51
CA ARG A 95 -10.86 2.17 3.06
C ARG A 95 -12.08 2.60 2.26
N GLU A 96 -13.28 2.24 2.70
CA GLU A 96 -14.52 2.64 2.02
C GLU A 96 -14.76 4.14 2.08
N ARG A 97 -14.55 4.75 3.26
CA ARG A 97 -14.62 6.20 3.44
C ARG A 97 -13.62 6.94 2.55
N LEU A 98 -12.38 6.44 2.48
CA LEU A 98 -11.34 7.02 1.62
C LEU A 98 -11.74 6.96 0.14
N LYS A 99 -12.21 5.79 -0.34
CA LYS A 99 -12.68 5.62 -1.71
C LYS A 99 -13.81 6.59 -2.08
N ASN A 100 -14.74 6.81 -1.15
CA ASN A 100 -15.83 7.76 -1.34
C ASN A 100 -15.34 9.22 -1.39
N LEU A 101 -14.36 9.59 -0.56
CA LEU A 101 -13.74 10.91 -0.60
C LEU A 101 -12.98 11.14 -1.90
N GLU A 102 -12.19 10.17 -2.36
CA GLU A 102 -11.47 10.25 -3.63
C GLU A 102 -12.43 10.39 -4.83
N LYS A 103 -13.57 9.69 -4.81
CA LYS A 103 -14.59 9.84 -5.85
C LYS A 103 -15.14 11.28 -5.89
N LYS A 104 -15.53 11.81 -4.73
CA LYS A 104 -16.05 13.19 -4.62
C LYS A 104 -15.01 14.23 -5.03
N ALA A 105 -13.73 14.01 -4.71
CA ALA A 105 -12.65 14.90 -5.12
C ALA A 105 -12.51 14.96 -6.65
N ARG A 106 -12.54 13.80 -7.33
CA ARG A 106 -12.50 13.72 -8.80
C ARG A 106 -13.72 14.37 -9.46
N GLU A 107 -14.90 14.17 -8.91
CA GLU A 107 -16.14 14.81 -9.40
C GLU A 107 -16.05 16.33 -9.31
N LYS A 108 -15.54 16.85 -8.17
CA LYS A 108 -15.34 18.29 -7.98
C LYS A 108 -14.33 18.88 -8.96
N GLU A 109 -13.20 18.21 -9.16
CA GLU A 109 -12.17 18.63 -10.13
C GLU A 109 -12.74 18.69 -11.56
N SER A 110 -13.55 17.70 -11.94
CA SER A 110 -14.21 17.67 -13.25
C SER A 110 -15.21 18.82 -13.43
N LEU A 111 -15.95 19.19 -12.37
CA LEU A 111 -16.88 20.32 -12.40
C LEU A 111 -16.13 21.64 -12.56
N THR A 112 -15.04 21.86 -11.82
CA THR A 112 -14.24 23.08 -11.96
C THR A 112 -13.66 23.23 -13.37
N THR A 113 -13.17 22.15 -13.98
CA THR A 113 -12.67 22.19 -15.36
C THR A 113 -13.77 22.44 -16.39
N LEU A 114 -15.00 21.99 -16.14
CA LEU A 114 -16.16 22.29 -16.99
C LEU A 114 -16.59 23.76 -16.86
N GLU A 115 -16.62 24.29 -15.64
CA GLU A 115 -16.91 25.71 -15.38
C GLU A 115 -15.91 26.62 -16.10
N GLU A 116 -14.61 26.31 -16.03
CA GLU A 116 -13.57 27.05 -16.74
C GLU A 116 -13.80 27.07 -18.26
N LYS A 117 -14.13 25.92 -18.85
CA LYS A 117 -14.41 25.80 -20.29
C LYS A 117 -15.67 26.55 -20.72
N CYS A 118 -16.73 26.50 -19.91
CA CYS A 118 -17.96 27.25 -20.19
C CYS A 118 -17.70 28.76 -20.18
N ASN A 119 -16.97 29.26 -19.19
CA ASN A 119 -16.61 30.67 -19.10
C ASN A 119 -15.73 31.12 -20.29
N GLU A 120 -14.81 30.27 -20.73
CA GLU A 120 -13.95 30.55 -21.89
C GLU A 120 -14.75 30.61 -23.21
N LEU A 121 -15.73 29.71 -23.38
CA LEU A 121 -16.65 29.73 -24.52
C LEU A 121 -17.56 30.96 -24.52
N GLU A 122 -18.09 31.35 -23.37
CA GLU A 122 -18.91 32.57 -23.23
C GLU A 122 -18.11 33.81 -23.62
N SER A 123 -16.87 33.95 -23.14
CA SER A 123 -15.97 35.04 -23.52
C SER A 123 -15.68 35.09 -25.02
N ASN A 124 -15.52 33.94 -25.69
CA ASN A 124 -15.25 33.89 -27.12
C ASN A 124 -16.49 34.28 -27.95
N VAL A 125 -17.68 33.82 -27.56
CA VAL A 125 -18.94 34.19 -28.23
C VAL A 125 -19.22 35.70 -28.11
N GLU A 126 -18.83 36.32 -27.01
CA GLU A 126 -19.00 37.76 -26.77
C GLU A 126 -18.00 38.61 -27.57
N GLN A 127 -16.82 38.06 -27.87
CA GLN A 127 -15.82 38.68 -28.75
C GLN A 127 -16.21 38.60 -30.24
N GLU A 128 -16.88 37.52 -30.68
CA GLU A 128 -17.33 37.36 -32.08
C GLU A 128 -18.56 38.21 -32.44
N LYS A 129 -19.28 38.78 -31.46
CA LYS A 129 -20.47 39.61 -31.66
C LYS A 129 -20.19 41.11 -31.78
N ASN A 130 -18.95 41.55 -31.53
CA ASN A 130 -18.49 42.95 -31.67
C ASN A 130 -17.67 43.13 -32.95
#